data_AF-A0A7Y2CTT4-F1
#
_entry.id   AF-A0A7Y2CTT4-F1
#
_cell.length_a   1.000
_cell.length_b   1.000
_cell.length_c   1.000
_cell.angle_alpha   90.00
_cell.angle_beta   90.00
_cell.angle_gamma   90.00
#
_symmetry.space_group_name_H-M   'P 1'
#
loop_
_entity.id
_entity.type
_entity.pdbx_description
1 polymer ?
#
loop_
_entity_poly.entity_id
_entity_poly.type
_entity_poly.pdbx_seq_one_letter_code
_entity_poly.pdbx_strand_id
1 'polypeptide(L)'
;YYHHYASQDGGERYDGGFGRQGFGPGDGAGQEEDLSDLFSDLFGTRQRSGGGAYQEFHARGPDLRYQLPVDFLEAVRGSKKSVTMPDGKHIEITIPAGVKDGQTLRLRGKGAPGYGKGSAGDALVTIAVSPHPVFTRDGDDIEIELPITVDEAVLGAQVDVPTILGSVSMTIPPGASSGQRLRLKGRGIKRGKTTGDQTVHLKVVLPKKIDDTVRGLAEQWREASTFDPRADIRRKT
;
A
#
# COMPACT_ATOMS: atom_id res chain seq x y z
N TYR A 1 36.28 -20.86 1.72
CA TYR A 1 37.49 -20.14 2.11
C TYR A 1 37.11 -18.75 2.62
N TYR A 2 36.99 -18.59 3.94
CA TYR A 2 37.19 -17.33 4.68
C TYR A 2 37.51 -17.70 6.14
N HIS A 3 38.15 -16.79 6.88
CA HIS A 3 39.16 -17.14 7.88
C HIS A 3 38.68 -17.22 9.34
N HIS A 4 39.16 -18.25 10.06
CA HIS A 4 39.52 -18.20 11.48
C HIS A 4 40.80 -17.32 11.65
N TYR A 5 41.17 -16.72 12.78
CA TYR A 5 40.70 -16.71 14.18
C TYR A 5 41.26 -15.41 14.83
N ALA A 6 40.65 -14.90 15.91
CA ALA A 6 41.34 -14.02 16.86
C ALA A 6 40.74 -14.14 18.29
N SER A 7 41.49 -14.77 19.18
CA SER A 7 41.50 -14.55 20.65
C SER A 7 42.11 -13.15 20.94
N GLN A 8 42.12 -12.51 22.12
CA GLN A 8 41.77 -12.74 23.54
C GLN A 8 41.77 -11.33 24.24
N ASP A 9 41.41 -11.04 25.49
CA ASP A 9 40.81 -11.74 26.64
C ASP A 9 40.17 -10.70 27.60
N GLY A 10 39.40 -11.13 28.61
CA GLY A 10 38.97 -10.32 29.78
C GLY A 10 37.78 -9.35 29.56
N GLY A 11 36.80 -9.23 30.46
CA GLY A 11 36.57 -9.97 31.69
C GLY A 11 35.94 -9.09 32.76
N GLU A 12 34.65 -9.26 33.06
CA GLU A 12 34.08 -8.80 34.32
C GLU A 12 32.89 -9.67 34.72
N ARG A 13 32.71 -9.85 36.04
CA ARG A 13 31.75 -10.77 36.65
C ARG A 13 30.60 -9.98 37.23
N TYR A 14 29.37 -10.48 37.10
CA TYR A 14 28.35 -10.23 38.11
C TYR A 14 27.80 -11.56 38.60
N ASP A 15 28.07 -11.83 39.88
CA ASP A 15 27.53 -12.95 40.63
C ASP A 15 26.09 -12.63 41.06
N GLY A 16 25.27 -13.68 41.18
CA GLY A 16 23.83 -13.59 41.38
C GLY A 16 23.18 -14.95 41.60
N GLY A 17 23.89 -15.87 42.28
CA GLY A 17 23.36 -17.20 42.56
C GLY A 17 22.31 -17.21 43.67
N PHE A 18 21.15 -17.80 43.41
CA PHE A 18 20.28 -18.41 44.44
C PHE A 18 19.49 -19.60 43.87
N GLY A 19 19.50 -20.74 44.60
CA GLY A 19 18.44 -21.75 44.54
C GLY A 19 18.56 -22.87 43.50
N ARG A 20 19.26 -23.96 43.84
CA ARG A 20 19.20 -25.26 43.13
C ARG A 20 18.44 -26.30 43.97
N GLN A 21 17.39 -26.89 43.40
CA GLN A 21 16.82 -28.21 43.67
C GLN A 21 16.23 -28.66 42.31
N GLY A 22 16.62 -29.76 41.64
CA GLY A 22 16.81 -31.13 42.12
C GLY A 22 15.42 -31.79 42.19
N PHE A 23 15.04 -32.84 41.46
CA PHE A 23 15.71 -33.96 40.73
C PHE A 23 15.03 -34.09 39.32
N GLY A 24 15.49 -34.78 38.28
CA GLY A 24 15.98 -36.17 38.11
C GLY A 24 15.21 -36.81 36.93
N PRO A 25 15.82 -37.56 35.98
CA PRO A 25 15.20 -37.88 34.68
C PRO A 25 14.47 -39.24 34.63
N GLY A 26 13.57 -39.41 33.66
CA GLY A 26 12.95 -40.70 33.31
C GLY A 26 12.26 -40.71 31.94
N ASP A 27 12.62 -41.68 31.10
CA ASP A 27 12.00 -41.97 29.80
C ASP A 27 10.59 -42.58 29.96
N GLY A 28 9.74 -42.44 28.93
CA GLY A 28 8.47 -43.17 28.83
C GLY A 28 7.59 -42.72 27.67
N ALA A 29 7.40 -43.59 26.67
CA ALA A 29 6.47 -43.35 25.57
C ALA A 29 5.02 -43.65 25.99
N GLY A 30 4.06 -42.82 25.57
CA GLY A 30 2.63 -43.00 25.89
C GLY A 30 1.75 -41.75 25.76
N GLN A 31 1.91 -40.93 24.72
CA GLN A 31 1.13 -39.69 24.55
C GLN A 31 -0.18 -39.91 23.76
N GLU A 32 -1.10 -40.69 24.32
CA GLU A 32 -2.51 -40.72 23.90
C GLU A 32 -3.50 -40.58 25.08
N GLU A 33 -3.07 -40.78 26.34
CA GLU A 33 -3.95 -40.72 27.52
C GLU A 33 -4.06 -39.31 28.17
N ASP A 34 -3.05 -38.46 28.00
CA ASP A 34 -2.94 -37.14 28.66
C ASP A 34 -3.97 -36.11 28.12
N LEU A 35 -4.41 -36.24 26.87
CA LEU A 35 -5.43 -35.35 26.30
C LEU A 35 -6.85 -35.67 26.81
N SER A 36 -7.12 -36.93 27.18
CA SER A 36 -8.39 -37.32 27.80
C SER A 36 -8.50 -36.83 29.24
N ASP A 37 -7.42 -36.93 30.02
CA ASP A 37 -7.47 -36.56 31.44
C ASP A 37 -7.37 -35.05 31.67
N LEU A 38 -6.64 -34.32 30.82
CA LEU A 38 -6.69 -32.85 30.83
C LEU A 38 -8.09 -32.31 30.46
N PHE A 39 -8.85 -33.05 29.63
CA PHE A 39 -10.27 -32.77 29.38
C PHE A 39 -11.16 -33.21 30.56
N SER A 40 -10.88 -34.37 31.17
CA SER A 40 -11.70 -34.94 32.23
C SER A 40 -11.64 -34.11 33.51
N ASP A 41 -10.51 -33.49 33.86
CA ASP A 41 -10.40 -32.63 35.04
C ASP A 41 -11.12 -31.27 34.84
N LEU A 42 -11.03 -30.70 33.64
CA LEU A 42 -11.69 -29.44 33.25
C LEU A 42 -13.23 -29.57 33.19
N PHE A 43 -13.75 -30.73 32.78
CA PHE A 43 -15.18 -31.00 32.72
C PHE A 43 -15.72 -31.69 33.99
N GLY A 44 -14.91 -32.48 34.68
CA GLY A 44 -15.27 -33.28 35.87
C GLY A 44 -15.39 -32.46 37.15
N THR A 45 -14.61 -31.38 37.29
CA THR A 45 -14.68 -30.47 38.47
C THR A 45 -16.05 -29.78 38.63
N ARG A 46 -16.93 -29.82 37.61
CA ARG A 46 -18.30 -29.27 37.70
C ARG A 46 -19.36 -30.22 38.25
N GLN A 47 -19.10 -31.51 38.42
CA GLN A 47 -20.13 -32.50 38.77
C GLN A 47 -20.36 -32.68 40.30
N ARG A 48 -19.94 -31.71 41.13
CA ARG A 48 -20.10 -31.78 42.60
C ARG A 48 -20.57 -30.49 43.29
N SER A 49 -21.44 -29.74 42.63
CA SER A 49 -22.34 -28.78 43.30
C SER A 49 -23.72 -28.82 42.67
N GLY A 50 -24.76 -28.85 43.49
CA GLY A 50 -26.14 -29.10 43.05
C GLY A 50 -26.85 -27.86 42.48
N GLY A 51 -28.02 -28.11 41.89
CA GLY A 51 -28.93 -27.06 41.40
C GLY A 51 -28.69 -26.72 39.93
N GLY A 52 -29.61 -27.15 39.07
CA GLY A 52 -29.60 -26.81 37.66
C GLY A 52 -29.87 -25.32 37.43
N ALA A 53 -28.81 -24.54 37.29
CA ALA A 53 -28.84 -23.23 36.67
C ALA A 53 -27.94 -23.28 35.43
N TYR A 54 -28.54 -23.24 34.23
CA TYR A 54 -27.80 -23.01 32.99
C TYR A 54 -27.16 -21.64 33.08
N GLN A 55 -25.88 -21.57 33.47
CA GLN A 55 -25.17 -20.30 33.56
C GLN A 55 -24.97 -19.76 32.14
N GLU A 56 -25.83 -18.81 31.76
CA GLU A 56 -25.99 -18.31 30.39
C GLU A 56 -24.67 -17.74 29.88
N PHE A 57 -23.94 -18.52 29.05
CA PHE A 57 -22.63 -18.10 28.57
C PHE A 57 -22.76 -16.92 27.62
N HIS A 58 -21.92 -15.90 27.80
CA HIS A 58 -21.95 -14.66 27.03
C HIS A 58 -20.53 -14.30 26.59
N ALA A 59 -20.28 -14.19 25.29
CA ALA A 59 -18.96 -13.89 24.74
C ALA A 59 -19.05 -12.96 23.51
N ARG A 60 -18.13 -12.01 23.39
CA ARG A 60 -18.05 -11.13 22.21
C ARG A 60 -17.68 -11.96 20.97
N GLY A 61 -18.33 -11.66 19.84
CA GLY A 61 -18.01 -12.28 18.56
C GLY A 61 -16.61 -11.91 18.06
N PRO A 62 -15.93 -12.77 17.29
CA PRO A 62 -14.61 -12.46 16.74
C PRO A 62 -14.64 -11.31 15.74
N ASP A 63 -13.54 -10.55 15.70
CA ASP A 63 -13.32 -9.52 14.68
C ASP A 63 -13.08 -10.18 13.30
N LEU A 64 -13.68 -9.62 12.24
CA LEU A 64 -13.55 -10.12 10.87
C LEU A 64 -12.58 -9.26 10.06
N ARG A 65 -11.79 -9.87 9.18
CA ARG A 65 -10.82 -9.18 8.33
C ARG A 65 -11.22 -9.30 6.87
N TYR A 66 -11.20 -8.17 6.17
CA TYR A 66 -11.56 -8.07 4.76
C TYR A 66 -10.53 -7.24 3.99
N GLN A 67 -10.44 -7.49 2.69
CA GLN A 67 -9.70 -6.67 1.76
C GLN A 67 -10.69 -6.06 0.76
N LEU A 68 -10.67 -4.73 0.61
CA LEU A 68 -11.56 -4.00 -0.29
C LEU A 68 -10.75 -3.41 -1.44
N PRO A 69 -10.91 -3.91 -2.69
CA PRO A 69 -10.34 -3.26 -3.85
C PRO A 69 -11.03 -1.92 -4.12
N VAL A 70 -10.22 -0.88 -4.29
CA VAL A 70 -10.64 0.51 -4.52
C VAL A 70 -9.82 1.07 -5.67
N ASP A 71 -10.44 1.72 -6.63
CA ASP A 71 -9.70 2.31 -7.74
C ASP A 71 -8.94 3.56 -7.28
N PHE A 72 -7.78 3.84 -7.88
CA PHE A 72 -6.95 4.99 -7.52
C PHE A 72 -7.73 6.30 -7.38
N LEU A 73 -8.62 6.61 -8.34
CA LEU A 73 -9.41 7.84 -8.31
C LEU A 73 -10.48 7.84 -7.21
N GLU A 74 -11.04 6.68 -6.84
CA GLU A 74 -11.91 6.53 -5.67
C GLU A 74 -11.12 6.78 -4.38
N ALA A 75 -9.93 6.18 -4.24
CA ALA A 75 -9.07 6.33 -3.07
C ALA A 75 -8.59 7.77 -2.88
N VAL A 76 -8.27 8.46 -3.97
CA VAL A 76 -7.87 9.88 -3.95
C VAL A 76 -9.04 10.80 -3.60
N ARG A 77 -10.20 10.64 -4.25
CA ARG A 77 -11.35 11.56 -4.09
C ARG A 77 -12.20 11.27 -2.85
N GLY A 78 -12.12 10.03 -2.34
CA GLY A 78 -13.06 9.48 -1.36
C GLY A 78 -14.35 9.01 -2.06
N SER A 79 -14.93 7.93 -1.57
CA SER A 79 -16.18 7.38 -2.10
C SER A 79 -16.99 6.69 -1.01
N LYS A 80 -18.24 6.36 -1.32
CA LYS A 80 -19.05 5.45 -0.51
C LYS A 80 -19.29 4.18 -1.31
N LYS A 81 -18.98 3.02 -0.72
CA LYS A 81 -19.05 1.72 -1.40
C LYS A 81 -19.91 0.78 -0.57
N SER A 82 -20.98 0.27 -1.16
CA SER A 82 -21.77 -0.81 -0.55
C SER A 82 -21.09 -2.13 -0.86
N VAL A 83 -20.75 -2.90 0.19
CA VAL A 83 -20.08 -4.18 0.08
C VAL A 83 -20.97 -5.25 0.68
N THR A 84 -21.20 -6.33 -0.06
CA THR A 84 -21.85 -7.53 0.47
C THR A 84 -20.80 -8.39 1.15
N MET A 85 -20.98 -8.62 2.46
CA MET A 85 -20.13 -9.51 3.24
C MET A 85 -20.44 -10.99 2.92
N PRO A 86 -19.52 -11.93 3.21
CA PRO A 86 -19.76 -13.36 3.00
C PRO A 86 -20.96 -13.95 3.76
N ASP A 87 -21.44 -13.26 4.81
CA ASP A 87 -22.66 -13.61 5.55
C ASP A 87 -23.95 -13.06 4.92
N GLY A 88 -23.85 -12.50 3.71
CA GLY A 88 -24.96 -11.92 2.95
C GLY A 88 -25.36 -10.50 3.36
N LYS A 89 -24.74 -9.90 4.39
CA LYS A 89 -25.10 -8.55 4.83
C LYS A 89 -24.47 -7.47 3.95
N HIS A 90 -25.27 -6.50 3.53
CA HIS A 90 -24.77 -5.28 2.89
C HIS A 90 -24.28 -4.28 3.95
N ILE A 91 -23.07 -3.75 3.76
CA ILE A 91 -22.49 -2.70 4.61
C ILE A 91 -22.02 -1.55 3.72
N GLU A 92 -22.53 -0.34 3.99
CA GLU A 92 -22.02 0.89 3.39
C GLU A 92 -20.72 1.31 4.09
N ILE A 93 -19.63 1.38 3.32
CA ILE A 93 -18.31 1.79 3.79
C ILE A 93 -18.01 3.17 3.20
N THR A 94 -17.77 4.16 4.04
CA THR A 94 -17.27 5.47 3.62
C THR A 94 -15.74 5.44 3.59
N ILE A 95 -15.16 5.55 2.41
CA ILE A 95 -13.72 5.61 2.16
C ILE A 95 -13.29 7.07 2.25
N PRO A 96 -12.42 7.46 3.21
CA PRO A 96 -11.94 8.83 3.31
C PRO A 96 -11.12 9.24 2.09
N ALA A 97 -11.23 10.50 1.67
CA ALA A 97 -10.39 11.05 0.61
C ALA A 97 -8.90 10.98 0.97
N GLY A 98 -8.06 10.63 -0.01
CA GLY A 98 -6.62 10.52 0.14
C GLY A 98 -6.13 9.30 0.91
N VAL A 99 -6.98 8.28 1.11
CA VAL A 99 -6.63 6.98 1.74
C VAL A 99 -5.41 6.37 1.06
N LYS A 100 -4.55 5.69 1.82
CA LYS A 100 -3.36 5.00 1.30
C LYS A 100 -3.66 3.53 1.03
N ASP A 101 -2.88 2.93 0.14
CA ASP A 101 -2.84 1.48 0.00
C ASP A 101 -2.42 0.80 1.32
N GLY A 102 -2.97 -0.38 1.59
CA GLY A 102 -2.78 -1.12 2.84
C GLY A 102 -3.44 -0.50 4.09
N GLN A 103 -4.12 0.65 3.97
CA GLN A 103 -4.73 1.32 5.12
C GLN A 103 -5.97 0.54 5.62
N THR A 104 -5.98 0.17 6.91
CA THR A 104 -7.12 -0.53 7.53
C THR A 104 -8.16 0.44 8.11
N LEU A 105 -9.42 0.28 7.72
CA LEU A 105 -10.58 0.95 8.31
C LEU A 105 -11.29 0.00 9.29
N ARG A 106 -11.60 0.49 10.51
CA ARG A 106 -12.31 -0.30 11.54
C ARG A 106 -13.79 0.08 11.62
N LEU A 107 -14.65 -0.86 11.29
CA LEU A 107 -16.10 -0.75 11.39
C LEU A 107 -16.57 -1.44 12.67
N ARG A 108 -16.88 -0.64 13.71
CA ARG A 108 -17.23 -1.16 15.05
C ARG A 108 -18.54 -1.95 15.03
N GLY A 109 -18.56 -3.11 15.68
CA GLY A 109 -19.77 -3.95 15.78
C GLY A 109 -20.25 -4.55 14.44
N LYS A 110 -19.38 -4.61 13.43
CA LYS A 110 -19.65 -5.18 12.10
C LYS A 110 -18.89 -6.48 11.81
N GLY A 111 -18.23 -7.06 12.81
CA GLY A 111 -17.63 -8.39 12.77
C GLY A 111 -18.66 -9.49 13.02
N ALA A 112 -18.19 -10.65 13.49
CA ALA A 112 -19.06 -11.79 13.73
C ALA A 112 -20.04 -11.54 14.90
N PRO A 113 -21.23 -12.18 14.90
CA PRO A 113 -22.16 -12.10 16.03
C PRO A 113 -21.52 -12.65 17.32
N GLY A 114 -21.90 -12.07 18.46
CA GLY A 114 -21.55 -12.61 19.77
C GLY A 114 -22.42 -13.80 20.18
N TYR A 115 -21.97 -14.50 21.21
CA TYR A 115 -22.70 -15.61 21.82
C TYR A 115 -23.53 -15.12 23.01
N GLY A 116 -24.78 -15.57 23.11
CA GLY A 116 -25.74 -15.10 24.13
C GLY A 116 -25.98 -13.59 24.03
N LYS A 117 -25.78 -12.86 25.14
CA LYS A 117 -25.87 -11.39 25.20
C LYS A 117 -24.53 -10.70 24.89
N GLY A 118 -23.54 -11.43 24.37
CA GLY A 118 -22.27 -10.86 23.93
C GLY A 118 -22.43 -9.98 22.69
N SER A 119 -21.66 -8.90 22.62
CA SER A 119 -21.66 -7.98 21.48
C SER A 119 -20.98 -8.58 20.24
N ALA A 120 -21.22 -8.00 19.07
CA ALA A 120 -20.51 -8.38 17.85
C ALA A 120 -19.02 -7.95 17.89
N GLY A 121 -18.21 -8.64 17.07
CA GLY A 121 -16.86 -8.20 16.74
C GLY A 121 -16.84 -6.93 15.90
N ASP A 122 -15.65 -6.46 15.54
CA ASP A 122 -15.42 -5.37 14.59
C ASP A 122 -15.07 -5.94 13.20
N ALA A 123 -15.35 -5.22 12.13
CA ALA A 123 -14.80 -5.53 10.80
C ALA A 123 -13.59 -4.63 10.51
N LEU A 124 -12.45 -5.25 10.18
CA LEU A 124 -11.19 -4.63 9.82
C LEU A 124 -11.02 -4.73 8.31
N VAL A 125 -11.30 -3.64 7.61
CA VAL A 125 -11.31 -3.57 6.14
C VAL A 125 -10.02 -2.92 5.67
N THR A 126 -9.12 -3.71 5.09
CA THR A 126 -7.87 -3.22 4.49
C THR A 126 -8.14 -2.76 3.08
N ILE A 127 -7.86 -1.49 2.79
CA ILE A 127 -7.99 -0.94 1.44
C ILE A 127 -6.82 -1.43 0.59
N ALA A 128 -7.13 -1.99 -0.59
CA ALA A 128 -6.18 -2.32 -1.64
C ALA A 128 -6.42 -1.39 -2.83
N VAL A 129 -5.48 -0.50 -3.12
CA VAL A 129 -5.64 0.52 -4.16
C VAL A 129 -5.09 0.01 -5.49
N SER A 130 -5.97 -0.15 -6.49
CA SER A 130 -5.58 -0.52 -7.85
C SER A 130 -4.68 0.57 -8.46
N PRO A 131 -3.54 0.23 -9.09
CA PRO A 131 -2.72 1.19 -9.84
C PRO A 131 -3.51 1.87 -10.97
N HIS A 132 -3.20 3.15 -11.25
CA HIS A 132 -3.80 3.88 -12.37
C HIS A 132 -2.85 3.92 -13.57
N PRO A 133 -3.32 3.73 -14.82
CA PRO A 133 -2.44 3.73 -16.01
C PRO A 133 -1.79 5.08 -16.34
N VAL A 134 -2.30 6.18 -15.78
CA VAL A 134 -1.82 7.56 -16.06
C VAL A 134 -1.27 8.28 -14.82
N PHE A 135 -1.74 7.91 -13.61
CA PHE A 135 -1.46 8.68 -12.40
C PHE A 135 -0.65 7.82 -11.42
N THR A 136 0.54 8.29 -11.06
CA THR A 136 1.33 7.73 -9.95
C THR A 136 1.17 8.65 -8.74
N ARG A 137 1.10 8.09 -7.53
CA ARG A 137 1.09 8.88 -6.28
C ARG A 137 2.48 8.88 -5.67
N ASP A 138 2.99 10.06 -5.34
CA ASP A 138 4.18 10.24 -4.50
C ASP A 138 3.79 11.03 -3.24
N GLY A 139 3.72 10.38 -2.09
CA GLY A 139 3.27 11.01 -0.84
C GLY A 139 1.81 11.52 -0.92
N ASP A 140 1.64 12.84 -1.06
CA ASP A 140 0.37 13.51 -1.36
C ASP A 140 0.38 14.23 -2.72
N ASP A 141 1.49 14.17 -3.46
CA ASP A 141 1.62 14.65 -4.82
C ASP A 141 1.23 13.55 -5.84
N ILE A 142 1.03 13.98 -7.09
CA ILE A 142 0.72 13.11 -8.23
C ILE A 142 1.80 13.30 -9.30
N GLU A 143 2.27 12.22 -9.92
CA GLU A 143 3.11 12.27 -11.10
C GLU A 143 2.37 11.71 -12.33
N ILE A 144 2.59 12.33 -13.48
CA ILE A 144 2.19 11.81 -14.80
C ILE A 144 3.34 11.91 -15.79
N GLU A 145 3.35 11.02 -16.79
CA GLU A 145 4.13 11.19 -18.01
C GLU A 145 3.21 11.82 -19.08
N LEU A 146 3.58 13.01 -19.58
CA LEU A 146 2.82 13.70 -20.64
C LEU A 146 3.56 13.56 -21.97
N PRO A 147 3.02 12.80 -22.94
CA PRO A 147 3.55 12.78 -24.28
C PRO A 147 3.32 14.13 -24.96
N ILE A 148 4.36 14.67 -25.60
CA ILE A 148 4.33 15.92 -26.36
C ILE A 148 4.95 15.70 -27.74
N THR A 149 4.56 16.51 -28.73
CA THR A 149 5.13 16.43 -30.08
C THR A 149 6.49 17.15 -30.17
N VAL A 150 7.18 16.97 -31.31
CA VAL A 150 8.45 17.66 -31.57
C VAL A 150 8.25 19.16 -31.76
N ASP A 151 7.17 19.58 -32.42
CA ASP A 151 6.84 20.99 -32.61
C ASP A 151 6.41 21.67 -31.30
N GLU A 152 5.59 21.03 -30.46
CA GLU A 152 5.28 21.52 -29.10
C GLU A 152 6.54 21.71 -28.25
N ALA A 153 7.50 20.78 -28.35
CA ALA A 153 8.76 20.85 -27.63
C ALA A 153 9.68 21.98 -28.14
N VAL A 154 9.78 22.16 -29.46
CA VAL A 154 10.66 23.18 -30.08
C VAL A 154 10.05 24.58 -29.95
N LEU A 155 8.78 24.75 -30.30
CA LEU A 155 8.10 26.05 -30.41
C LEU A 155 7.42 26.50 -29.11
N GLY A 156 7.17 25.57 -28.19
CA GLY A 156 6.28 25.79 -27.05
C GLY A 156 4.80 25.68 -27.46
N ALA A 157 3.93 25.42 -26.49
CA ALA A 157 2.50 25.20 -26.74
C ALA A 157 1.64 25.46 -25.49
N GLN A 158 0.32 25.55 -25.69
CA GLN A 158 -0.69 25.42 -24.65
C GLN A 158 -1.38 24.07 -24.84
N VAL A 159 -1.31 23.19 -23.84
CA VAL A 159 -1.82 21.81 -23.92
C VAL A 159 -2.73 21.49 -22.74
N ASP A 160 -3.72 20.62 -22.97
CA ASP A 160 -4.58 20.09 -21.91
C ASP A 160 -3.89 18.95 -21.16
N VAL A 161 -3.74 19.13 -19.85
CA VAL A 161 -3.13 18.16 -18.95
C VAL A 161 -4.20 17.48 -18.10
N PRO A 162 -4.33 16.15 -18.13
CA PRO A 162 -5.26 15.44 -17.26
C PRO A 162 -4.78 15.52 -15.80
N THR A 163 -5.70 15.81 -14.87
CA THR A 163 -5.44 15.73 -13.42
C THR A 163 -6.47 14.89 -12.70
N ILE A 164 -6.17 14.50 -11.45
CA ILE A 164 -7.12 13.82 -10.56
C ILE A 164 -8.38 14.66 -10.25
N LEU A 165 -8.40 15.96 -10.58
CA LEU A 165 -9.54 16.87 -10.43
C LEU A 165 -10.21 17.26 -11.77
N GLY A 166 -9.79 16.70 -12.90
CA GLY A 166 -10.20 17.12 -14.26
C GLY A 166 -9.05 17.75 -15.06
N SER A 167 -9.24 17.98 -16.36
CA SER A 167 -8.19 18.56 -17.21
C SER A 167 -7.94 20.04 -16.91
N VAL A 168 -6.69 20.49 -17.10
CA VAL A 168 -6.30 21.90 -16.99
C VAL A 168 -5.31 22.25 -18.11
N SER A 169 -5.41 23.46 -18.67
CA SER A 169 -4.40 23.93 -19.62
C SER A 169 -3.07 24.25 -18.93
N MET A 170 -1.96 23.91 -19.59
CA MET A 170 -0.59 24.18 -19.17
C MET A 170 0.24 24.70 -20.35
N THR A 171 1.11 25.68 -20.10
CA THR A 171 2.10 26.12 -21.10
C THR A 171 3.33 25.20 -21.08
N ILE A 172 3.67 24.62 -22.22
CA ILE A 172 4.99 24.05 -22.50
C ILE A 172 5.90 25.20 -22.96
N PRO A 173 7.07 25.42 -22.32
CA PRO A 173 8.02 26.43 -22.78
C PRO A 173 8.71 26.01 -24.09
N PRO A 174 9.10 26.95 -24.97
CA PRO A 174 9.93 26.63 -26.13
C PRO A 174 11.27 26.01 -25.72
N GLY A 175 11.77 25.06 -26.51
CA GLY A 175 12.98 24.30 -26.19
C GLY A 175 12.80 23.29 -25.05
N ALA A 176 11.57 22.83 -24.80
CA ALA A 176 11.31 21.79 -23.81
C ALA A 176 11.95 20.44 -24.21
N SER A 177 12.23 19.58 -23.23
CA SER A 177 12.87 18.29 -23.48
C SER A 177 12.31 17.15 -22.63
N SER A 178 12.53 15.92 -23.06
CA SER A 178 12.11 14.72 -22.34
C SER A 178 12.75 14.65 -20.95
N GLY A 179 11.96 14.30 -19.94
CA GLY A 179 12.36 14.27 -18.53
C GLY A 179 12.27 15.62 -17.80
N GLN A 180 11.94 16.72 -18.50
CA GLN A 180 11.66 18.00 -17.86
C GLN A 180 10.40 17.90 -16.99
N ARG A 181 10.52 18.33 -15.73
CA ARG A 181 9.44 18.32 -14.73
C ARG A 181 8.76 19.69 -14.67
N LEU A 182 7.47 19.76 -15.00
CA LEU A 182 6.62 20.94 -14.82
C LEU A 182 5.65 20.72 -13.64
N ARG A 183 5.36 21.76 -12.85
CA ARG A 183 4.58 21.65 -11.61
C ARG A 183 3.24 22.37 -11.72
N LEU A 184 2.14 21.62 -11.57
CA LEU A 184 0.78 22.12 -11.46
C LEU A 184 0.39 22.24 -9.98
N LYS A 185 0.46 23.46 -9.44
CA LYS A 185 0.25 23.74 -8.02
C LYS A 185 -1.19 23.44 -7.58
N GLY A 186 -1.35 22.76 -6.44
CA GLY A 186 -2.63 22.43 -5.82
C GLY A 186 -3.45 21.36 -6.56
N ARG A 187 -2.81 20.59 -7.45
CA ARG A 187 -3.45 19.52 -8.25
C ARG A 187 -3.15 18.10 -7.76
N GLY A 188 -2.46 17.97 -6.62
CA GLY A 188 -2.29 16.72 -5.90
C GLY A 188 -3.41 16.46 -4.89
N ILE A 189 -3.16 15.54 -3.97
CA ILE A 189 -4.13 15.00 -3.02
C ILE A 189 -4.33 15.98 -1.86
N LYS A 190 -5.58 16.20 -1.46
CA LYS A 190 -5.94 17.06 -0.33
C LYS A 190 -5.89 16.28 0.99
N ARG A 191 -5.11 16.76 1.97
CA ARG A 191 -5.03 16.25 3.35
C ARG A 191 -5.29 17.39 4.34
N GLY A 192 -6.52 17.47 4.86
CA GLY A 192 -6.90 18.51 5.82
C GLY A 192 -6.82 19.92 5.22
N LYS A 193 -5.85 20.72 5.70
CA LYS A 193 -5.60 22.09 5.20
C LYS A 193 -4.58 22.17 4.06
N THR A 194 -3.79 21.11 3.83
CA THR A 194 -2.78 21.07 2.76
C THR A 194 -3.32 20.30 1.55
N THR A 195 -2.80 20.64 0.38
CA THR A 195 -3.01 19.90 -0.87
C THR A 195 -1.66 19.75 -1.53
N GLY A 196 -1.33 18.54 -2.00
CA GLY A 196 -0.16 18.32 -2.84
C GLY A 196 -0.30 18.95 -4.22
N ASP A 197 0.70 18.72 -5.04
CA ASP A 197 0.79 19.21 -6.42
C ASP A 197 0.75 18.05 -7.42
N GLN A 198 0.62 18.37 -8.71
CA GLN A 198 0.87 17.41 -9.78
C GLN A 198 2.16 17.77 -10.51
N THR A 199 3.11 16.83 -10.59
CA THR A 199 4.29 16.94 -11.44
C THR A 199 4.00 16.27 -12.79
N VAL A 200 4.30 16.99 -13.86
CA VAL A 200 4.19 16.55 -15.24
C VAL A 200 5.58 16.29 -15.78
N HIS A 201 5.90 15.06 -16.15
CA HIS A 201 7.17 14.68 -16.77
C HIS A 201 6.94 14.70 -18.28
N LEU A 202 7.58 15.64 -18.98
CA LEU A 202 7.44 15.75 -20.43
C LEU A 202 8.16 14.60 -21.14
N LYS A 203 7.59 14.11 -22.23
CA LYS A 203 8.19 13.09 -23.09
C LYS A 203 7.90 13.38 -24.56
N VAL A 204 8.93 13.77 -25.29
CA VAL A 204 8.81 13.96 -26.74
C VAL A 204 8.56 12.59 -27.39
N VAL A 205 7.46 12.47 -28.14
CA VAL A 205 7.07 11.25 -28.87
C VAL A 205 6.97 11.52 -30.36
N LEU A 206 7.24 10.49 -31.16
CA LEU A 206 7.07 10.52 -32.61
C LEU A 206 5.74 9.87 -33.02
N PRO A 207 5.13 10.29 -34.14
CA PRO A 207 3.93 9.63 -34.65
C PRO A 207 4.21 8.18 -35.05
N LYS A 208 3.20 7.30 -34.88
CA LYS A 208 3.32 5.85 -35.16
C LYS A 208 3.61 5.53 -36.63
N LYS A 209 3.37 6.47 -37.53
CA LYS A 209 3.72 6.40 -38.95
C LYS A 209 4.60 7.60 -39.27
N ILE A 210 5.72 7.35 -39.94
CA ILE A 210 6.62 8.37 -40.46
C ILE A 210 6.39 8.44 -41.96
N ASP A 211 5.86 9.56 -42.45
CA ASP A 211 5.70 9.83 -43.87
C ASP A 211 6.95 10.55 -44.44
N ASP A 212 6.93 10.82 -45.74
CA ASP A 212 8.05 11.47 -46.44
C ASP A 212 8.25 12.92 -46.01
N THR A 213 7.20 13.60 -45.49
CA THR A 213 7.30 14.95 -44.92
C THR A 213 8.11 14.94 -43.63
N VAL A 214 7.77 14.05 -42.70
CA VAL A 214 8.49 13.90 -41.42
C VAL A 214 9.92 13.41 -41.66
N ARG A 215 10.12 12.54 -42.66
CA ARG A 215 11.46 12.10 -43.09
C ARG A 215 12.31 13.28 -43.61
N GLY A 216 11.78 14.08 -44.53
CA GLY A 216 12.49 15.22 -45.11
C GLY A 216 12.87 16.28 -44.06
N LEU A 217 11.99 16.53 -43.08
CA LEU A 217 12.32 17.39 -41.93
C LEU A 217 13.46 16.84 -41.08
N ALA A 218 13.49 15.52 -40.85
CA ALA A 218 14.56 14.87 -40.09
C ALA A 218 15.90 14.86 -40.85
N GLU A 219 15.88 14.77 -42.18
CA GLU A 219 17.07 14.86 -43.04
C GLU A 219 17.65 16.29 -43.03
N GLN A 220 16.82 17.31 -43.23
CA GLN A 220 17.23 18.72 -43.11
C GLN A 220 17.79 19.04 -41.71
N TRP A 221 17.15 18.56 -40.65
CA TRP A 221 17.67 18.72 -39.29
C TRP A 221 19.03 18.04 -39.12
N ARG A 222 19.23 16.86 -39.69
CA ARG A 222 20.50 16.12 -39.60
C ARG A 222 21.65 16.83 -40.32
N GLU A 223 21.38 17.50 -41.44
CA GLU A 223 22.37 18.29 -42.17
C GLU A 223 22.73 19.59 -41.44
N ALA A 224 21.74 20.26 -40.83
CA ALA A 224 21.94 21.54 -40.15
C ALA A 224 22.44 21.41 -38.69
N SER A 225 22.16 20.30 -38.00
CA SER A 225 22.39 20.17 -36.56
C SER A 225 23.73 19.54 -36.21
N THR A 226 24.51 20.23 -35.38
CA THR A 226 25.75 19.73 -34.75
C THR A 226 25.52 19.12 -33.37
N PHE A 227 24.25 19.02 -32.92
CA PHE A 227 23.92 18.57 -31.57
C PHE A 227 24.07 17.05 -31.39
N ASP A 228 24.94 16.63 -30.47
CA ASP A 228 25.07 15.23 -30.06
C ASP A 228 24.53 15.01 -28.63
N PRO A 229 23.35 14.38 -28.46
CA PRO A 229 22.79 14.10 -27.14
C PRO A 229 23.58 13.05 -26.33
N ARG A 230 24.60 12.41 -26.93
CA ARG A 230 25.47 11.43 -26.25
C ARG A 230 26.83 12.00 -25.85
N ALA A 231 27.12 13.27 -26.13
CA ALA A 231 28.44 13.87 -25.90
C ALA A 231 28.85 13.80 -24.43
N ASP A 232 27.93 14.11 -23.51
CA ASP A 232 28.19 14.08 -22.08
C ASP A 232 28.26 12.66 -21.50
N ILE A 233 27.60 11.68 -22.12
CA ILE A 233 27.72 10.27 -21.75
C ILE A 233 29.12 9.78 -22.14
N ARG A 234 29.53 10.01 -23.40
CA ARG A 234 30.85 9.64 -23.93
C ARG A 234 32.03 10.36 -23.26
N ARG A 235 31.80 11.47 -22.55
CA ARG A 235 32.82 12.14 -21.72
C ARG A 235 32.99 11.50 -20.33
N LYS A 236 32.00 10.72 -19.88
CA LYS A 236 31.94 10.13 -18.53
C LYS A 236 32.28 8.62 -18.51
N THR A 237 32.50 8.03 -19.69
CA THR A 237 32.84 6.62 -19.92
C THR A 237 34.18 6.52 -20.64
#